data_AF-A0A7Y5UA14-F1
#
_entry.id   AF-A0A7Y5UA14-F1
#
_cell.length_a   1.000
_cell.length_b   1.000
_cell.length_c   1.000
_cell.angle_alpha   90.00
_cell.angle_beta   90.00
_cell.angle_gamma   90.00
#
_symmetry.space_group_name_H-M   'P 1'
#
loop_
_entity.id
_entity.type
_entity.pdbx_description
1 polymer ?
#
loop_
_entity_poly.entity_id
_entity_poly.type
_entity_poly.pdbx_seq_one_letter_code
_entity_poly.pdbx_strand_id
1 'polypeptide(L)'
;MTDWVSTPHAGRGRAEPTVQSRARLRPKSRGSARAAAATVFVLGALSVIGCRRKEEAEDNEQDCVEICDRYSECFDANYNTAACERRCYDGADRSLNYEFQVDRCATCLTDLTCELIEITECKENCAVITDEPLL
;
A
#
# COMPACT_ATOMS: atom_id res chain seq x y z
N MET A 1 -60.00 8.43 -22.97
CA MET A 1 -58.84 8.77 -23.84
C MET A 1 -57.61 8.53 -22.96
N THR A 2 -56.80 7.49 -23.08
CA THR A 2 -56.43 6.61 -24.21
C THR A 2 -55.87 5.29 -23.68
N ASP A 3 -56.21 4.22 -24.39
CA ASP A 3 -55.73 2.85 -24.24
C ASP A 3 -54.29 2.64 -24.75
N TRP A 4 -53.61 1.64 -24.15
CA TRP A 4 -52.72 0.62 -24.74
C TRP A 4 -51.55 0.99 -25.67
N VAL A 5 -50.34 0.46 -25.36
CA VAL A 5 -49.67 -0.65 -26.09
C VAL A 5 -48.31 -0.97 -25.44
N SER A 6 -48.10 -2.26 -25.16
CA SER A 6 -46.81 -2.88 -24.83
C SER A 6 -46.01 -3.22 -26.09
N THR A 7 -44.69 -2.99 -26.10
CA THR A 7 -43.70 -3.90 -26.71
C THR A 7 -42.28 -3.69 -26.16
N PRO A 8 -41.46 -4.76 -26.11
CA PRO A 8 -40.09 -4.75 -25.57
C PRO A 8 -39.03 -4.54 -26.67
N HIS A 9 -37.90 -3.92 -26.34
CA HIS A 9 -36.70 -3.93 -27.18
C HIS A 9 -35.56 -4.72 -26.51
N ALA A 10 -35.31 -5.89 -27.08
CA ALA A 10 -34.09 -6.65 -26.95
C ALA A 10 -33.06 -6.19 -28.01
N GLY A 11 -31.77 -6.16 -27.66
CA GLY A 11 -30.65 -6.03 -28.61
C GLY A 11 -29.44 -5.33 -27.99
N ARG A 12 -28.52 -6.05 -27.33
CA ARG A 12 -27.21 -6.54 -27.85
C ARG A 12 -26.25 -5.44 -28.35
N GLY A 13 -25.23 -5.19 -27.54
CA GLY A 13 -23.95 -4.59 -27.97
C GLY A 13 -22.83 -5.14 -27.09
N ARG A 14 -22.27 -6.27 -27.49
CA ARG A 14 -21.18 -7.02 -26.84
C ARG A 14 -19.86 -6.30 -27.17
N ALA A 15 -19.17 -5.75 -26.18
CA ALA A 15 -17.79 -5.31 -26.35
C ALA A 15 -16.88 -6.55 -26.39
N GLU A 16 -16.30 -6.82 -27.55
CA GLU A 16 -15.30 -7.85 -27.77
C GLU A 16 -13.92 -7.35 -27.31
N PRO A 17 -13.16 -8.09 -26.47
CA PRO A 17 -11.72 -7.91 -26.38
C PRO A 17 -11.05 -8.61 -27.57
N THR A 18 -10.37 -7.81 -28.41
CA THR A 18 -9.63 -8.29 -29.58
C THR A 18 -8.49 -9.21 -29.15
N VAL A 19 -8.70 -10.51 -29.38
CA VAL A 19 -7.69 -11.56 -29.33
C VAL A 19 -6.68 -11.33 -30.46
N GLN A 20 -5.53 -10.74 -30.15
CA GLN A 20 -4.41 -10.64 -31.09
C GLN A 20 -3.60 -11.94 -31.03
N SER A 21 -4.00 -12.90 -31.86
CA SER A 21 -3.34 -14.18 -32.03
C SER A 21 -2.25 -14.13 -33.11
N ARG A 22 -1.06 -14.59 -32.70
CA ARG A 22 -0.13 -15.47 -33.45
C ARG A 22 0.56 -14.92 -34.70
N ALA A 23 1.88 -14.75 -34.57
CA ALA A 23 2.81 -15.22 -35.61
C ALA A 23 3.98 -15.97 -34.96
N ARG A 24 4.13 -17.22 -35.40
CA ARG A 24 5.12 -18.20 -34.97
C ARG A 24 6.49 -17.91 -35.63
N LEU A 25 7.54 -18.17 -34.85
CA LEU A 25 8.81 -18.83 -35.21
C LEU A 25 9.69 -18.23 -36.32
N ARG A 26 10.92 -17.86 -35.93
CA ARG A 26 12.12 -18.40 -36.59
C ARG A 26 13.35 -18.41 -35.66
N PRO A 27 13.97 -19.58 -35.42
CA PRO A 27 15.21 -19.71 -34.65
C PRO A 27 16.41 -19.42 -35.56
N LYS A 28 17.40 -18.66 -35.08
CA LYS A 28 18.72 -18.57 -35.71
C LYS A 28 19.69 -19.43 -34.90
N SER A 29 19.63 -20.74 -35.15
CA SER A 29 20.67 -21.67 -34.74
C SER A 29 21.99 -21.33 -35.43
N ARG A 30 22.96 -20.84 -34.65
CA ARG A 30 24.38 -20.93 -34.99
C ARG A 30 24.98 -21.98 -34.07
N GLY A 31 24.96 -23.22 -34.52
CA GLY A 31 25.76 -24.27 -33.92
C GLY A 31 27.23 -24.09 -34.32
N SER A 32 28.13 -24.25 -33.34
CA SER A 32 29.47 -24.86 -33.44
C SER A 32 30.48 -24.12 -32.57
N ALA A 33 30.60 -24.54 -31.32
CA ALA A 33 31.87 -25.02 -30.78
C ALA A 33 31.62 -25.63 -29.40
N ARG A 34 31.90 -26.93 -29.29
CA ARG A 34 32.06 -27.60 -28.00
C ARG A 34 33.26 -26.98 -27.29
N ALA A 35 33.08 -26.48 -26.08
CA ALA A 35 34.13 -26.48 -25.07
C ALA A 35 33.47 -26.40 -23.70
N ALA A 36 33.61 -27.50 -22.95
CA ALA A 36 33.25 -27.56 -21.55
C ALA A 36 34.03 -26.52 -20.76
N ALA A 37 33.32 -25.72 -19.96
CA ALA A 37 33.89 -25.04 -18.81
C ALA A 37 32.82 -25.07 -17.71
N ALA A 38 32.85 -26.17 -16.96
CA ALA A 38 32.20 -26.27 -15.67
C ALA A 38 32.72 -25.13 -14.80
N THR A 39 31.90 -24.11 -14.60
CA THR A 39 32.17 -23.09 -13.58
C THR A 39 31.15 -23.29 -12.49
N VAL A 40 31.66 -23.86 -11.41
CA VAL A 40 30.98 -24.13 -10.14
C VAL A 40 30.53 -22.80 -9.55
N PHE A 41 29.26 -22.43 -9.70
CA PHE A 41 28.60 -21.46 -8.80
C PHE A 41 28.01 -22.24 -7.62
N VAL A 42 28.90 -22.69 -6.74
CA VAL A 42 28.56 -23.18 -5.41
C VAL A 42 28.80 -22.02 -4.44
N LEU A 43 27.80 -21.74 -3.61
CA LEU A 43 27.70 -20.72 -2.54
C LEU A 43 26.93 -19.45 -2.91
N GLY A 44 25.59 -19.56 -2.86
CA GLY A 44 24.68 -18.41 -2.82
C GLY A 44 23.31 -18.75 -2.24
N ALA A 45 23.21 -19.79 -1.38
CA ALA A 45 21.95 -20.35 -0.92
C ALA A 45 21.64 -20.07 0.58
N LEU A 46 22.08 -18.92 1.13
CA LEU A 46 21.97 -18.62 2.57
C LEU A 46 21.60 -17.16 2.90
N SER A 47 20.70 -16.53 2.14
CA SER A 47 20.27 -15.14 2.42
C SER A 47 18.76 -14.91 2.51
N VAL A 48 17.91 -15.95 2.51
CA VAL A 48 16.44 -15.77 2.43
C VAL A 48 15.74 -15.73 3.81
N ILE A 49 16.49 -15.71 4.91
CA ILE A 49 15.92 -15.69 6.27
C ILE A 49 16.55 -14.53 7.05
N GLY A 50 16.09 -13.30 6.81
CA GLY A 50 16.54 -12.16 7.62
C GLY A 50 16.34 -10.75 7.07
N CYS A 51 15.99 -10.58 5.78
CA CYS A 51 15.81 -9.24 5.18
C CYS A 51 14.34 -8.86 4.97
N ARG A 52 13.48 -9.03 5.97
CA ARG A 52 12.13 -8.41 5.94
C ARG A 52 11.93 -7.32 6.98
N ARG A 53 12.69 -7.37 8.08
CA ARG A 53 12.50 -6.47 9.23
C ARG A 53 13.17 -5.10 9.10
N LYS A 54 13.84 -4.80 7.99
CA LYS A 54 14.49 -3.48 7.79
C LYS A 54 13.64 -2.51 6.98
N GLU A 55 12.96 -3.02 5.97
CA GLU A 55 12.08 -2.20 5.12
C GLU A 55 10.89 -1.69 5.94
N GLU A 56 10.26 -2.59 6.72
CA GLU A 56 9.16 -2.26 7.63
C GLU A 56 9.56 -1.22 8.72
N ALA A 57 10.82 -1.21 9.16
CA ALA A 57 11.26 -0.26 10.18
C ALA A 57 11.44 1.17 9.62
N GLU A 58 11.85 1.28 8.36
CA GLU A 58 11.97 2.57 7.67
C GLU A 58 10.59 3.14 7.32
N ASP A 59 9.66 2.29 6.86
CA ASP A 59 8.28 2.70 6.56
C ASP A 59 7.55 3.22 7.81
N ASN A 60 7.64 2.50 8.93
CA ASN A 60 7.03 2.92 10.19
C ASN A 60 7.59 4.25 10.71
N GLU A 61 8.90 4.50 10.55
CA GLU A 61 9.50 5.78 10.96
C GLU A 61 8.92 6.94 10.15
N GLN A 62 8.81 6.77 8.83
CA GLN A 62 8.26 7.79 7.95
C GLN A 62 6.76 8.05 8.22
N ASP A 63 5.97 7.00 8.38
CA ASP A 63 4.54 7.12 8.68
C ASP A 63 4.30 7.80 10.03
N CYS A 64 5.09 7.46 11.05
CA CYS A 64 4.99 8.09 12.36
C CYS A 64 5.31 9.59 12.31
N VAL A 65 6.33 10.01 11.55
CA VAL A 65 6.63 11.44 11.35
C VAL A 65 5.45 12.13 10.66
N GLU A 66 4.95 11.56 9.57
CA GLU A 66 3.85 12.16 8.82
C GLU A 66 2.57 12.28 9.66
N ILE A 67 2.19 11.23 10.39
CA ILE A 67 1.01 11.24 11.27
C ILE A 67 1.14 12.34 12.32
N CYS A 68 2.27 12.40 13.03
CA CYS A 68 2.44 13.31 14.15
C CYS A 68 2.52 14.78 13.69
N ASP A 69 3.18 15.05 12.56
CA ASP A 69 3.24 16.39 11.95
C ASP A 69 1.86 16.83 11.46
N ARG A 70 1.16 15.98 10.68
CA ARG A 70 -0.19 16.29 10.21
C ARG A 70 -1.16 16.50 11.37
N TYR A 71 -1.01 15.74 12.44
CA TYR A 71 -1.82 15.91 13.63
C TYR A 71 -1.57 17.29 14.27
N SER A 72 -0.31 17.72 14.37
CA SER A 72 0.03 19.04 14.86
C SER A 72 -0.52 20.16 13.96
N GLU A 73 -0.41 20.01 12.65
CA GLU A 73 -0.88 21.00 11.68
C GLU A 73 -2.40 21.17 11.71
N CYS A 74 -3.15 20.07 11.83
CA CYS A 74 -4.60 20.10 11.73
C CYS A 74 -5.32 20.33 13.06
N PHE A 75 -4.80 19.84 14.18
CA PHE A 75 -5.55 19.81 15.44
C PHE A 75 -4.93 20.64 16.56
N ASP A 76 -3.60 20.58 16.73
CA ASP A 76 -2.90 21.30 17.79
C ASP A 76 -1.48 21.70 17.39
N ALA A 77 -1.29 22.98 17.10
CA ALA A 77 0.01 23.54 16.73
C ALA A 77 1.07 23.45 17.85
N ASN A 78 0.68 23.17 19.10
CA ASN A 78 1.59 22.94 20.22
C ASN A 78 1.75 21.45 20.56
N TYR A 79 1.22 20.56 19.73
CA TYR A 79 1.35 19.13 19.90
C TYR A 79 2.81 18.70 19.88
N ASN A 80 3.19 17.80 20.79
CA ASN A 80 4.58 17.34 20.90
C ASN A 80 4.84 16.20 19.90
N THR A 81 5.16 16.56 18.66
CA THR A 81 5.46 15.62 17.56
C THR A 81 6.60 14.66 17.93
N ALA A 82 7.69 15.17 18.50
CA ALA A 82 8.81 14.33 18.94
C ALA A 82 8.46 13.29 20.02
N ALA A 83 7.47 13.56 20.88
CA ALA A 83 6.97 12.56 21.82
C ALA A 83 6.03 11.56 21.15
N CYS A 84 5.20 12.04 20.22
CA CYS A 84 4.32 11.22 19.39
C CYS A 84 5.12 10.21 18.55
N GLU A 85 6.09 10.69 17.76
CA GLU A 85 6.93 9.87 16.89
C GLU A 85 7.60 8.73 17.65
N ARG A 86 8.20 9.04 18.81
CA ARG A 86 8.85 8.02 19.65
C ARG A 86 7.88 6.96 20.15
N ARG A 87 6.68 7.35 20.59
CA ARG A 87 5.65 6.39 21.04
C ARG A 87 5.15 5.55 19.87
N CYS A 88 4.94 6.18 18.73
CA CYS A 88 4.48 5.55 17.50
C CYS A 88 5.49 4.47 17.04
N TYR A 89 6.76 4.85 16.91
CA TYR A 89 7.83 3.94 16.51
C TYR A 89 8.03 2.80 17.52
N ASP A 90 8.09 3.11 18.82
CA ASP A 90 8.19 2.09 19.87
C ASP A 90 6.99 1.14 19.87
N GLY A 91 5.80 1.63 19.53
CA GLY A 91 4.58 0.83 19.43
C GLY A 91 4.62 -0.12 18.24
N ALA A 92 4.97 0.41 17.06
CA ALA A 92 5.05 -0.35 15.81
C ALA A 92 6.12 -1.45 15.88
N ASP A 93 7.32 -1.14 16.39
CA ASP A 93 8.41 -2.13 16.54
C ASP A 93 8.03 -3.30 17.47
N ARG A 94 7.14 -3.06 18.43
CA ARG A 94 6.75 -4.06 19.43
C ARG A 94 5.52 -4.87 19.04
N SER A 95 4.71 -4.43 18.08
CA SER A 95 3.41 -5.04 17.80
C SER A 95 2.97 -4.82 16.35
N LEU A 96 2.77 -5.93 15.63
CA LEU A 96 2.15 -5.93 14.31
C LEU A 96 0.76 -5.28 14.30
N ASN A 97 -0.01 -5.40 15.39
CA ASN A 97 -1.32 -4.73 15.47
C ASN A 97 -1.18 -3.21 15.64
N TYR A 98 -0.06 -2.75 16.20
CA TYR A 98 0.21 -1.32 16.29
C TYR A 98 0.67 -0.78 14.93
N GLU A 99 1.56 -1.51 14.24
CA GLU A 99 1.96 -1.23 12.85
C GLU A 99 0.73 -1.12 11.93
N PHE A 100 -0.21 -2.08 11.96
CA PHE A 100 -1.45 -1.97 11.17
C PHE A 100 -2.31 -0.75 11.51
N GLN A 101 -2.22 -0.22 12.73
CA GLN A 101 -2.92 1.01 13.11
C GLN A 101 -2.18 2.24 12.59
N VAL A 102 -0.85 2.23 12.59
CA VAL A 102 0.00 3.26 11.99
C VAL A 102 -0.31 3.37 10.50
N ASP A 103 -0.25 2.27 9.73
CA ASP A 103 -0.54 2.27 8.29
C ASP A 103 -1.93 2.83 7.98
N ARG A 104 -2.94 2.41 8.76
CA ARG A 104 -4.33 2.86 8.59
C ARG A 104 -4.48 4.34 8.92
N CYS A 105 -3.82 4.80 9.98
CA CYS A 105 -3.83 6.21 10.35
C CYS A 105 -3.12 7.06 9.30
N ALA A 106 -1.90 6.68 8.88
CA ALA A 106 -1.13 7.35 7.83
C ALA A 106 -1.98 7.50 6.57
N THR A 107 -2.46 6.39 6.00
CA THR A 107 -3.30 6.38 4.80
C THR A 107 -4.52 7.31 4.93
N CYS A 108 -5.17 7.33 6.11
CA CYS A 108 -6.35 8.16 6.33
C CYS A 108 -6.02 9.65 6.36
N LEU A 109 -4.89 10.02 6.98
CA LEU A 109 -4.46 11.41 7.09
C LEU A 109 -3.95 11.93 5.75
N THR A 110 -3.06 11.18 5.07
CA THR A 110 -2.33 11.63 3.87
C THR A 110 -3.25 12.09 2.73
N ASP A 111 -4.37 11.40 2.51
CA ASP A 111 -5.27 11.67 1.38
C ASP A 111 -6.27 12.81 1.61
N LEU A 112 -6.39 13.31 2.85
CA LEU A 112 -7.43 14.26 3.24
C LEU A 112 -6.88 15.66 3.53
N THR A 113 -7.74 16.68 3.56
CA THR A 113 -7.42 18.00 4.11
C THR A 113 -7.75 18.04 5.60
N CYS A 114 -7.20 18.98 6.38
CA CYS A 114 -7.53 19.09 7.81
C CYS A 114 -9.05 19.18 8.07
N GLU A 115 -9.78 19.93 7.25
CA GLU A 115 -11.25 20.03 7.34
C GLU A 115 -11.96 18.69 7.05
N LEU A 116 -11.40 17.86 6.16
CA LEU A 116 -11.92 16.52 5.88
C LEU A 116 -11.55 15.53 6.99
N ILE A 117 -10.36 15.65 7.59
CA ILE A 117 -9.94 14.78 8.69
C ILE A 117 -10.87 14.99 9.91
N GLU A 118 -11.26 16.22 10.21
CA GLU A 118 -12.16 16.53 11.33
C GLU A 118 -13.55 15.90 11.21
N ILE A 119 -14.06 15.70 9.99
CA ILE A 119 -15.40 15.17 9.74
C ILE A 119 -15.41 13.67 9.41
N THR A 120 -14.24 13.03 9.37
CA THR A 120 -14.08 11.60 9.06
C THR A 120 -13.63 10.82 10.30
N GLU A 121 -13.71 9.50 10.20
CA GLU A 121 -13.29 8.56 11.26
C GLU A 121 -11.75 8.44 11.36
N CYS A 122 -10.97 9.27 10.65
CA CYS A 122 -9.51 9.24 10.71
C CYS A 122 -8.99 9.48 12.14
N LYS A 123 -9.67 10.35 12.88
CA LYS A 123 -9.32 10.63 14.27
C LYS A 123 -9.38 9.36 15.14
N GLU A 124 -10.36 8.49 14.87
CA GLU A 124 -10.50 7.22 15.59
C GLU A 124 -9.40 6.22 15.22
N ASN A 125 -9.05 6.16 13.94
CA ASN A 125 -7.96 5.31 13.45
C ASN A 125 -6.59 5.73 14.02
N CYS A 126 -6.44 6.99 14.40
CA CYS A 126 -5.18 7.57 14.90
C CYS A 126 -5.09 7.67 16.43
N ALA A 127 -6.18 7.45 17.17
CA ALA A 127 -6.25 7.74 18.60
C ALA A 127 -5.19 7.01 19.45
N VAL A 128 -4.82 5.78 19.07
CA VAL A 128 -3.78 5.00 19.78
C VAL A 128 -2.36 5.54 19.58
N ILE A 129 -2.16 6.36 18.55
CA ILE A 129 -0.87 6.96 18.17
C ILE A 129 -0.77 8.38 18.75
N THR A 130 -1.89 9.12 18.70
CA THR A 130 -1.95 10.52 19.12
C THR A 130 -2.29 10.71 20.60
N ASP A 131 -2.57 9.62 21.33
CA ASP A 131 -3.05 9.61 22.72
C ASP A 131 -4.33 10.48 22.92
N GLU A 132 -5.12 10.64 21.86
CA GLU A 132 -6.42 11.31 21.93
C GLU A 132 -7.48 10.40 22.57
N PRO A 133 -8.26 10.91 23.53
CA PRO A 133 -9.42 10.18 24.03
C PRO A 133 -10.52 10.15 22.96
N LEU A 134 -10.90 8.93 22.55
CA LEU A 134 -12.12 8.68 21.75
C LEU A 134 -13.34 9.12 22.58
N LEU A 135 -14.03 10.18 22.15
CA LEU A 135 -15.27 10.68 22.78
C LEU A 135 -16.51 10.10 22.10
#